data_AF-A0A062XSN8-F1
#
_entry.id   AF-A0A062XSN8-F1
#
_cell.length_a   1.000
_cell.length_b   1.000
_cell.length_c   1.000
_cell.angle_alpha   90.00
_cell.angle_beta   90.00
_cell.angle_gamma   90.00
#
_symmetry.space_group_name_H-M   'P 1'
#
loop_
_entity.id
_entity.type
_entity.pdbx_description
1 polymer ?
#
loop_
_entity_poly.entity_id
_entity_poly.type
_entity_poly.pdbx_seq_one_letter_code
_entity_poly.pdbx_strand_id
1 'polypeptide(L)'
;MEEHGNASAVHVVPMKVLVAVWLSLMVLTVITVAATWVDLGSLNLWLALAIATLKASLVLLYFMHMRYDHPFNAIVFIGALLFVMLFVVLALMDTRAYQPELIPGYAPGMGVKP
;
A
#
# COMPACT_ATOMS: atom_id res chain seq x y z
N MET A 1 36.27 33.95 -22.76
CA MET A 1 34.83 34.28 -22.64
C MET A 1 34.22 33.23 -21.73
N GLU A 2 33.40 33.68 -20.80
CA GLU A 2 33.22 33.14 -19.46
C GLU A 2 32.62 31.72 -19.39
N GLU A 3 33.19 30.89 -18.50
CA GLU A 3 32.51 29.76 -17.91
C GLU A 3 31.39 30.28 -17.00
N HIS A 4 30.14 29.93 -17.31
CA HIS A 4 29.04 29.98 -16.35
C HIS A 4 28.49 28.57 -16.13
N GLY A 5 29.19 27.82 -15.30
CA GLY A 5 28.67 26.60 -14.68
C GLY A 5 27.54 26.96 -13.71
N ASN A 6 26.32 27.08 -14.22
CA ASN A 6 25.13 27.17 -13.39
C ASN A 6 24.91 25.78 -12.74
N ALA A 7 25.42 25.62 -11.52
CA ALA A 7 25.13 24.46 -10.69
C ALA A 7 23.60 24.40 -10.48
N SER A 8 22.95 23.57 -11.28
CA SER A 8 21.53 23.25 -11.16
C SER A 8 21.22 22.95 -9.71
N ALA A 9 20.49 23.85 -9.05
CA ALA A 9 20.00 23.63 -7.69
C ALA A 9 19.03 22.46 -7.73
N VAL A 10 19.55 21.24 -7.54
CA VAL A 10 18.76 20.01 -7.39
C VAL A 10 17.81 20.25 -6.22
N HIS A 11 16.51 20.27 -6.48
CA HIS A 11 15.48 20.49 -5.45
C HIS A 11 15.35 19.22 -4.61
N VAL A 12 16.29 19.02 -3.69
CA VAL A 12 16.26 17.92 -2.73
C VAL A 12 15.21 18.28 -1.67
N VAL A 13 14.24 17.39 -1.47
CA VAL A 13 13.22 17.55 -0.42
C VAL A 13 13.94 17.75 0.92
N PRO A 14 13.58 18.78 1.70
CA PRO A 14 14.27 19.09 2.95
C PRO A 14 14.17 17.90 3.91
N MET A 15 15.32 17.47 4.45
CA MET A 15 15.44 16.30 5.34
C MET A 15 14.44 16.33 6.51
N LYS A 16 14.08 17.53 6.99
CA LYS A 16 13.06 17.74 8.04
C LYS A 16 11.69 17.15 7.68
N VAL A 17 11.26 17.28 6.41
CA VAL A 17 9.98 16.74 5.93
C VAL A 17 10.02 15.22 5.92
N LEU A 18 11.11 14.63 5.41
CA LEU A 18 11.29 13.17 5.38
C LEU A 18 11.26 12.57 6.79
N VAL A 19 11.94 13.19 7.75
CA VAL A 19 11.95 12.75 9.15
C VAL A 19 10.57 12.90 9.81
N ALA A 20 9.85 13.99 9.54
CA ALA A 20 8.49 14.19 10.07
C ALA A 20 7.50 13.15 9.53
N VAL A 21 7.56 12.83 8.24
CA VAL A 21 6.72 11.79 7.63
C VAL A 21 7.11 10.41 8.16
N TRP A 22 8.40 10.13 8.32
CA TRP A 22 8.88 8.89 8.92
C TRP A 22 8.33 8.68 10.34
N LEU A 23 8.40 9.70 11.19
CA LEU A 23 7.81 9.65 12.53
C LEU A 23 6.29 9.42 12.48
N SER A 24 5.59 10.08 11.54
CA SER A 24 4.15 9.86 11.35
C SER A 24 3.86 8.40 10.98
N LEU A 25 4.65 7.79 10.09
CA LEU A 25 4.52 6.38 9.73
C LEU A 25 4.79 5.44 10.91
N MET A 26 5.76 5.77 11.77
CA MET A 26 6.02 5.02 13.00
C MET A 26 4.83 5.09 13.96
N VAL A 27 4.24 6.26 14.17
CA VAL A 27 3.03 6.44 14.99
C VAL A 27 1.88 5.60 14.43
N LEU A 28 1.60 5.70 13.12
CA LEU A 28 0.56 4.89 12.48
C LEU A 28 0.84 3.39 12.62
N THR A 29 2.11 2.98 12.69
CA THR A 29 2.50 1.57 12.86
C THR A 29 2.23 1.08 14.27
N VAL A 30 2.59 1.86 15.28
CA VAL A 30 2.23 1.57 16.67
C VAL A 30 0.71 1.51 16.82
N ILE A 31 -0.05 2.42 16.19
CA ILE A 31 -1.51 2.39 16.21
C ILE A 31 -2.06 1.11 15.57
N THR A 32 -1.50 0.65 14.44
CA THR A 32 -1.93 -0.63 13.83
C THR A 32 -1.66 -1.80 14.75
N VAL A 33 -0.48 -1.85 15.38
CA VAL A 33 -0.17 -2.92 16.34
C VAL A 33 -1.12 -2.84 17.53
N ALA A 34 -1.37 -1.65 18.10
CA ALA A 34 -2.32 -1.49 19.20
C ALA A 34 -3.76 -1.88 18.79
N ALA A 35 -4.16 -1.61 17.54
CA ALA A 35 -5.47 -2.00 17.02
C ALA A 35 -5.65 -3.53 17.00
N THR A 36 -4.59 -4.32 16.86
CA THR A 36 -4.72 -5.79 16.94
C THR A 36 -5.04 -6.31 18.33
N TRP A 37 -4.90 -5.47 19.37
CA TRP A 37 -5.17 -5.84 20.77
C TRP A 37 -6.62 -5.53 21.16
N VAL A 38 -7.33 -4.76 20.33
CA VAL A 38 -8.74 -4.42 20.53
C VAL A 38 -9.59 -5.27 19.61
N ASP A 39 -10.40 -6.16 20.18
CA ASP A 39 -11.29 -7.00 19.39
C ASP A 39 -12.59 -6.26 19.08
N LEU A 40 -12.65 -5.67 17.89
CA LEU A 40 -13.85 -5.01 17.34
C LEU A 40 -14.63 -5.96 16.40
N GLY A 41 -14.28 -7.25 16.36
CA GLY A 41 -14.88 -8.22 15.44
C GLY A 41 -14.68 -7.82 13.97
N SER A 42 -15.77 -7.75 13.19
CA SER A 42 -15.74 -7.43 11.76
C SER A 42 -15.19 -6.03 11.45
N LEU A 43 -15.28 -5.09 12.39
CA LEU A 43 -14.76 -3.73 12.22
C LEU A 43 -13.23 -3.67 12.27
N ASN A 44 -12.56 -4.68 12.84
CA ASN A 44 -11.11 -4.71 12.91
C ASN A 44 -10.46 -4.72 11.51
N LEU A 45 -11.07 -5.46 10.57
CA LEU A 45 -10.59 -5.50 9.18
C LEU A 45 -10.72 -4.13 8.50
N TRP A 46 -11.87 -3.47 8.66
CA TRP A 46 -12.09 -2.14 8.09
C TRP A 46 -11.13 -1.10 8.67
N LEU A 47 -10.90 -1.14 9.98
CA LEU A 47 -9.94 -0.27 10.66
C LEU A 47 -8.50 -0.54 10.17
N ALA A 48 -8.11 -1.80 10.07
CA ALA A 48 -6.79 -2.18 9.57
C ALA A 48 -6.55 -1.69 8.13
N LEU A 49 -7.55 -1.85 7.25
CA LEU A 49 -7.48 -1.36 5.87
C LEU A 49 -7.44 0.18 5.79
N ALA A 50 -8.20 0.88 6.62
CA ALA A 50 -8.17 2.34 6.68
C ALA A 50 -6.79 2.86 7.12
N ILE A 51 -6.18 2.25 8.15
CA ILE A 51 -4.84 2.65 8.59
C ILE A 51 -3.79 2.29 7.54
N ALA A 52 -3.91 1.12 6.90
CA ALA A 52 -2.99 0.69 5.85
C ALA A 52 -3.02 1.65 4.64
N THR A 53 -4.20 2.06 4.19
CA THR A 53 -4.37 3.02 3.08
C THR A 53 -3.82 4.41 3.42
N LEU A 54 -3.98 4.87 4.67
CA LEU A 54 -3.38 6.12 5.12
C LEU A 54 -1.84 6.06 5.10
N LYS A 55 -1.25 4.96 5.60
CA LYS A 55 0.21 4.75 5.53
C LYS A 55 0.71 4.75 4.09
N ALA A 56 0.05 3.99 3.22
CA ALA A 56 0.42 3.91 1.81
C ALA A 56 0.38 5.29 1.15
N SER A 57 -0.66 6.09 1.44
CA SER A 57 -0.80 7.45 0.92
C SER A 57 0.36 8.36 1.34
N LEU A 58 0.78 8.31 2.61
CA LEU A 58 1.94 9.08 3.08
C LEU A 58 3.24 8.66 2.39
N VAL A 59 3.45 7.35 2.21
CA VAL A 59 4.62 6.82 1.48
C VAL A 59 4.62 7.30 0.04
N LEU A 60 3.49 7.19 -0.65
CA LEU A 60 3.34 7.60 -2.05
C LEU A 60 3.61 9.09 -2.25
N LEU A 61 2.99 9.93 -1.41
CA LEU A 61 3.10 11.38 -1.55
C LEU A 61 4.54 11.88 -1.29
N TYR A 62 5.22 11.36 -0.28
CA TYR A 62 6.49 11.94 0.18
C TYR A 62 7.73 11.12 -0.18
N PHE A 63 7.72 9.80 0.03
CA PHE A 63 8.90 8.95 -0.24
C PHE A 63 9.00 8.55 -1.70
N MET A 64 7.88 8.40 -2.40
CA MET A 64 7.86 8.15 -3.85
C MET A 64 7.80 9.45 -4.66
N HIS A 65 8.03 10.60 -4.01
CA HIS A 65 8.04 11.94 -4.58
C HIS A 65 6.78 12.38 -5.34
N MET A 66 5.67 11.64 -5.26
CA MET A 66 4.46 11.93 -6.04
C MET A 66 3.89 13.34 -5.80
N ARG A 67 4.12 13.94 -4.61
CA ARG A 67 3.71 15.32 -4.31
C ARG A 67 4.55 16.39 -5.03
N TYR A 68 5.81 16.07 -5.33
CA TYR A 68 6.82 16.99 -5.87
C TYR A 68 7.13 16.72 -7.35
N ASP A 69 6.72 15.56 -7.87
CA ASP A 69 6.98 15.11 -9.22
C ASP A 69 5.84 15.48 -10.19
N HIS A 70 6.03 15.21 -11.49
CA HIS A 70 5.06 15.56 -12.53
C HIS A 70 3.72 14.80 -12.33
N PRO A 71 2.54 15.43 -12.55
CA PRO A 71 1.23 14.80 -12.37
C PRO A 71 1.02 13.55 -13.24
N PHE A 72 1.81 13.36 -14.30
CA PHE A 72 1.84 12.14 -15.10
C PHE A 72 2.14 10.89 -14.25
N ASN A 73 3.02 10.98 -13.26
CA ASN A 73 3.35 9.84 -12.39
C ASN A 73 2.14 9.41 -11.55
N ALA A 74 1.29 10.36 -11.13
CA ALA A 74 0.04 10.05 -10.45
C ALA A 74 -0.96 9.32 -11.37
N ILE A 75 -1.06 9.71 -12.65
CA ILE A 75 -1.92 9.04 -13.63
C ILE A 75 -1.46 7.60 -13.85
N VAL A 76 -0.15 7.39 -14.07
CA VAL A 76 0.43 6.05 -14.24
C VAL A 76 0.21 5.20 -13.00
N PHE A 77 0.38 5.78 -11.80
CA PHE A 77 0.14 5.09 -10.53
C PHE A 77 -1.33 4.68 -10.35
N ILE A 78 -2.27 5.57 -10.64
CA ILE A 78 -3.71 5.25 -10.61
C ILE A 78 -4.02 4.14 -11.62
N GLY A 79 -3.46 4.22 -12.84
CA GLY A 79 -3.58 3.16 -13.83
C GLY A 79 -3.07 1.81 -13.31
N ALA A 80 -1.87 1.80 -12.70
CA ALA A 80 -1.31 0.59 -12.08
C ALA A 80 -2.19 0.04 -10.96
N LEU A 81 -2.72 0.89 -10.07
CA LEU A 81 -3.66 0.48 -9.03
C LEU A 81 -4.96 -0.10 -9.60
N LEU A 82 -5.49 0.46 -10.68
CA LEU A 82 -6.67 -0.08 -11.36
C LEU A 82 -6.40 -1.48 -11.91
N PHE A 83 -5.24 -1.71 -12.55
CA PHE A 83 -4.86 -3.04 -13.01
C PHE A 83 -4.64 -4.04 -11.86
N VAL A 84 -4.02 -3.61 -10.76
CA VAL A 84 -3.89 -4.45 -9.56
C VAL A 84 -5.25 -4.83 -9.01
N MET A 85 -6.17 -3.86 -8.84
CA MET A 85 -7.53 -4.16 -8.36
C MET A 85 -8.27 -5.08 -9.33
N LEU A 86 -8.15 -4.85 -10.64
CA LEU A 86 -8.74 -5.71 -11.66
C LEU A 86 -8.25 -7.16 -11.50
N PHE A 87 -6.93 -7.38 -11.41
CA PHE A 87 -6.37 -8.72 -11.25
C PHE A 87 -6.75 -9.37 -9.93
N VAL A 88 -6.77 -8.61 -8.82
CA VAL A 88 -7.22 -9.14 -7.52
C VAL A 88 -8.68 -9.57 -7.58
N VAL A 89 -9.56 -8.75 -8.17
CA VAL A 89 -10.99 -9.09 -8.32
C VAL A 89 -11.17 -10.31 -9.21
N LEU A 90 -10.45 -10.39 -10.34
CA LEU A 90 -10.49 -11.56 -11.22
C LEU A 90 -10.01 -12.82 -10.50
N ALA A 91 -8.89 -12.76 -9.77
CA ALA A 91 -8.38 -13.89 -9.00
C ALA A 91 -9.35 -14.33 -7.89
N LEU A 92 -10.01 -13.38 -7.21
CA LEU A 92 -11.03 -13.69 -6.20
C LEU A 92 -12.29 -14.28 -6.82
N MET A 93 -12.74 -13.78 -7.96
CA MET A 93 -13.87 -14.35 -8.70
C MET A 93 -13.57 -15.77 -9.15
N ASP A 94 -12.39 -15.98 -9.74
CA ASP A 94 -11.91 -17.29 -10.18
C ASP A 94 -11.89 -18.28 -9.02
N THR A 95 -11.24 -17.91 -7.92
CA THR A 95 -11.21 -18.73 -6.70
C THR A 95 -12.61 -19.11 -6.26
N ARG A 96 -13.53 -18.13 -6.15
CA ARG A 96 -14.91 -18.34 -5.70
C ARG A 96 -15.73 -19.22 -6.66
N ALA A 97 -15.49 -19.13 -7.96
CA ALA A 97 -16.19 -19.92 -8.96
C ALA A 97 -15.86 -21.42 -8.85
N TYR A 98 -14.60 -21.75 -8.55
CA TYR A 98 -14.15 -23.15 -8.41
C TYR A 98 -14.26 -23.72 -6.99
N GLN A 99 -14.47 -22.90 -5.96
CA GLN A 99 -14.73 -23.39 -4.59
C GLN A 99 -15.77 -24.52 -4.48
N PRO A 100 -16.94 -24.49 -5.16
CA PRO A 100 -17.92 -25.57 -5.05
C PRO A 100 -17.51 -26.88 -5.73
N GLU A 101 -16.55 -26.87 -6.65
CA GLU A 101 -16.08 -28.05 -7.40
C GLU A 101 -14.87 -28.73 -6.74
N LEU A 102 -14.36 -28.16 -5.64
CA LEU A 102 -13.25 -28.73 -4.89
C LEU A 102 -13.65 -30.07 -4.27
N ILE A 103 -13.00 -31.15 -4.72
CA ILE A 103 -13.16 -32.49 -4.13
C ILE A 103 -12.44 -32.50 -2.76
N PRO A 104 -13.15 -32.70 -1.64
CA PRO A 104 -12.52 -32.80 -0.32
C PRO A 104 -11.50 -33.96 -0.29
N GLY A 105 -10.26 -33.66 0.09
CA GLY A 105 -9.21 -34.68 0.25
C GLY A 105 -8.35 -35.00 -0.99
N TYR A 106 -8.58 -34.33 -2.13
CA TYR A 106 -7.71 -34.51 -3.33
C TYR A 106 -6.39 -33.73 -3.25
N ALA A 107 -6.34 -32.67 -2.43
CA ALA A 107 -5.14 -31.84 -2.24
C ALA A 107 -4.15 -32.51 -1.26
N PRO A 108 -2.93 -32.87 -1.70
CA PRO A 108 -1.91 -33.40 -0.80
C PRO A 108 -1.52 -32.34 0.24
N GLY A 109 -1.76 -32.60 1.53
CA GLY A 109 -1.32 -31.75 2.63
C GLY A 109 -2.39 -30.90 3.34
N MET A 110 -3.66 -30.92 2.91
CA MET A 110 -4.76 -30.37 3.71
C MET A 110 -5.39 -31.48 4.56
N GLY A 111 -5.04 -31.50 5.86
CA GLY A 111 -5.65 -32.40 6.83
C GLY A 111 -7.15 -32.16 6.93
N VAL A 112 -7.94 -33.16 6.53
CA VAL A 112 -9.40 -33.16 6.70
C VAL A 112 -9.68 -33.23 8.21
N LYS A 113 -10.20 -32.16 8.81
CA LYS A 113 -10.80 -32.23 10.14
C LYS A 113 -12.32 -32.35 9.96
N PRO A 114 -12.97 -33.34 10.60
CA PRO A 114 -14.41 -33.58 10.47
C PRO A 114 -15.25 -32.39 10.93
#